data_AF-A0A1I7JTE7-F1
#
_entry.id   AF-A0A1I7JTE7-F1
#
_cell.length_a   1.000
_cell.length_b   1.000
_cell.length_c   1.000
_cell.angle_alpha   90.00
_cell.angle_beta   90.00
_cell.angle_gamma   90.00
#
_symmetry.space_group_name_H-M   'P 1'
#
loop_
_entity.id
_entity.type
_entity.pdbx_description
1 polymer ?
#
loop_
_entity_poly.entity_id
_entity_poly.type
_entity_poly.pdbx_seq_one_letter_code
_entity_poly.pdbx_strand_id
1 'polypeptide(L)'
;MAYNNVRFMGYVIDTAPELNPDGSKIYLGLNNPRQDIEARCDLMLRAMGVARDALAPQSPPLPPGDTLNVFMAPEFFFRGVSGAYQMDDVQLAITTLQAMAAGPEWTDWVFVFGTILGVSSPTLKTPPYDIDPLANKEVYNFALVQLGGVAAQGDTGARVVMKELMSGVDFIAAAANPGGLLLGDVEHLAPSTSGGPGREQQIVNYDGAGVFELAGITWGLEVCLDHLDTVRRLQKSPQLPGENLIQLQLVPSCGMSVQAASVITQFGGYVFNCDGSRNTRHSTVAELVPPLTEVVLATSTPVSNAPIQLQSTSPVLDVPISSLYASGPGVVNVYPPRSLPAQQTVPGSTVRLFWQASADYQFVFLLVYDDNGNYVTQVCEPRSKKTNFYGNNYFLPLSLQTQDALKQSVSIQMELKPGSSPYAGAVWCKINVPGFIFEGNAFEFSATTSGPAPMTIW
;
A
#
# COMPACT_ATOMS: atom_id res chain seq x y z
N MET A 1 17.17 15.68 1.15
CA MET A 1 16.93 16.92 0.38
C MET A 1 15.43 17.08 0.26
N ALA A 2 14.90 18.30 0.34
CA ALA A 2 13.47 18.54 0.12
C ALA A 2 13.28 18.95 -1.34
N TYR A 3 12.47 18.19 -2.07
CA TYR A 3 12.10 18.51 -3.46
C TYR A 3 11.08 19.65 -3.47
N ASN A 4 11.24 20.61 -4.39
CA ASN A 4 10.26 21.70 -4.56
C ASN A 4 9.21 21.35 -5.61
N ASN A 5 9.54 20.41 -6.49
CA ASN A 5 8.71 20.02 -7.61
C ASN A 5 8.56 18.50 -7.67
N VAL A 6 7.47 18.05 -8.27
CA VAL A 6 7.20 16.65 -8.57
C VAL A 6 6.79 16.51 -10.04
N ARG A 7 7.17 15.41 -10.68
CA ARG A 7 6.77 15.06 -12.04
C ARG A 7 6.31 13.61 -12.07
N PHE A 8 5.18 13.35 -12.70
CA PHE A 8 4.62 11.99 -12.79
C PHE A 8 4.85 11.39 -14.18
N MET A 9 5.11 10.09 -14.22
CA MET A 9 5.21 9.27 -15.42
C MET A 9 4.43 7.97 -15.24
N GLY A 10 3.46 7.72 -16.11
CA GLY A 10 2.65 6.49 -16.09
C GLY A 10 3.09 5.54 -17.18
N TYR A 11 3.49 4.32 -16.82
CA TYR A 11 3.73 3.27 -17.79
C TYR A 11 2.42 2.56 -18.13
N VAL A 12 1.75 3.03 -19.19
CA VAL A 12 0.43 2.54 -19.59
C VAL A 12 0.58 1.33 -20.49
N ILE A 13 0.39 0.14 -19.90
CA ILE A 13 0.46 -1.17 -20.55
C ILE A 13 -0.75 -2.02 -20.14
N ASP A 14 -1.21 -2.90 -21.04
CA ASP A 14 -2.34 -3.80 -20.76
C ASP A 14 -1.88 -4.98 -19.90
N THR A 15 -2.26 -4.96 -18.62
CA THR A 15 -1.94 -6.02 -17.65
C THR A 15 -3.11 -6.96 -17.39
N ALA A 16 -4.26 -6.75 -18.05
CA ALA A 16 -5.41 -7.62 -17.92
C ALA A 16 -5.13 -9.02 -18.51
N PRO A 17 -5.82 -10.08 -18.06
CA PRO A 17 -5.72 -11.40 -18.68
C PRO A 17 -6.11 -11.34 -20.16
N GLU A 18 -5.48 -12.14 -21.02
CA GLU A 18 -5.92 -12.24 -22.42
C GLU A 18 -7.33 -12.87 -22.47
N LEU A 19 -8.14 -12.43 -23.43
CA LEU A 19 -9.48 -12.96 -23.66
C LEU A 19 -9.45 -13.84 -24.91
N ASN A 20 -9.73 -15.12 -24.75
CA ASN A 20 -9.86 -16.06 -25.86
C ASN A 20 -11.16 -15.79 -26.65
N PRO A 21 -11.26 -16.25 -27.91
CA PRO A 21 -12.47 -16.10 -28.72
C PRO A 21 -13.74 -16.71 -28.10
N ASP A 22 -13.59 -17.73 -27.25
CA ASP A 22 -14.69 -18.39 -26.53
C ASP A 22 -15.11 -17.67 -25.24
N GLY A 23 -14.47 -16.54 -24.91
CA GLY A 23 -14.72 -15.76 -23.71
C GLY A 23 -13.96 -16.23 -22.47
N SER A 24 -13.21 -17.33 -22.55
CA SER A 24 -12.30 -17.74 -21.47
C SER A 24 -11.14 -16.75 -21.36
N LYS A 25 -10.54 -16.67 -20.17
CA LYS A 25 -9.41 -15.77 -19.90
C LYS A 25 -8.16 -16.61 -19.64
N ILE A 26 -7.00 -16.10 -20.05
CA ILE A 26 -5.70 -16.72 -19.74
C ILE A 26 -4.71 -15.69 -19.23
N TYR A 27 -3.81 -16.11 -18.34
CA TYR A 27 -2.66 -15.31 -17.97
C TYR A 27 -1.53 -15.53 -18.97
N LEU A 28 -0.95 -14.42 -19.40
CA LEU A 28 0.21 -14.39 -20.27
C LEU A 28 1.52 -14.40 -19.46
N GLY A 29 2.56 -14.95 -20.07
CA GLY A 29 3.90 -15.06 -19.52
C GLY A 29 4.64 -16.28 -20.07
N LEU A 30 5.82 -16.53 -19.53
CA LEU A 30 6.63 -17.71 -19.80
C LEU A 30 6.39 -18.81 -18.77
N ASN A 31 6.51 -20.07 -19.20
CA ASN A 31 6.33 -21.24 -18.33
C ASN A 31 7.42 -21.38 -17.26
N ASN A 32 8.59 -20.78 -17.48
CA ASN A 32 9.65 -20.71 -16.48
C ASN A 32 9.53 -19.37 -15.74
N PRO A 33 9.15 -19.36 -14.44
CA PRO A 33 8.94 -18.12 -13.68
C PRO A 33 10.15 -17.19 -13.67
N ARG A 34 11.37 -17.74 -13.60
CA ARG A 34 12.59 -16.92 -13.58
C ARG A 34 12.81 -16.19 -14.90
N GLN A 35 12.56 -16.88 -16.02
CA GLN A 35 12.64 -16.26 -17.36
C GLN A 35 11.52 -15.24 -17.55
N ASP A 36 10.31 -15.51 -17.04
CA ASP A 36 9.19 -14.56 -17.09
C ASP A 36 9.52 -13.27 -16.34
N ILE A 37 10.07 -13.40 -15.12
CA ILE A 37 10.51 -12.27 -14.29
C ILE A 37 11.62 -11.49 -14.98
N GLU A 38 12.66 -12.17 -15.49
CA GLU A 38 13.75 -11.52 -16.25
C GLU A 38 13.18 -10.72 -17.43
N ALA A 39 12.28 -11.32 -18.22
CA ALA A 39 11.71 -10.66 -19.38
C ALA A 39 10.87 -9.42 -19.01
N ARG A 40 10.09 -9.50 -17.93
CA ARG A 40 9.30 -8.38 -17.40
C ARG A 40 10.18 -7.29 -16.79
N CYS A 41 11.26 -7.65 -16.08
CA CYS A 41 12.24 -6.70 -15.56
C CYS A 41 12.95 -5.96 -16.70
N ASP A 42 13.35 -6.64 -17.77
CA ASP A 42 13.95 -6.00 -18.95
C ASP A 42 12.98 -5.04 -19.64
N LEU A 43 11.69 -5.41 -19.74
CA LEU A 43 10.67 -4.52 -20.27
C LEU A 43 10.44 -3.31 -19.36
N MET A 44 10.41 -3.51 -18.04
CA MET A 44 10.32 -2.44 -17.06
C MET A 44 11.51 -1.47 -17.18
N LEU A 45 12.74 -1.99 -17.26
CA LEU A 45 13.96 -1.19 -17.44
C LEU A 45 13.90 -0.37 -18.74
N ARG A 46 13.40 -0.97 -19.82
CA ARG A 46 13.17 -0.28 -21.09
C ARG A 46 12.18 0.87 -20.93
N ALA A 47 11.07 0.68 -20.23
CA ALA A 47 10.09 1.73 -19.97
C ALA A 47 10.65 2.84 -19.07
N MET A 48 11.43 2.50 -18.03
CA MET A 48 12.16 3.47 -17.21
C MET A 48 13.12 4.32 -18.08
N GLY A 49 13.84 3.68 -19.00
CA GLY A 49 14.70 4.36 -19.97
C GLY A 49 13.93 5.35 -20.86
N VAL A 50 12.78 4.94 -21.41
CA VAL A 50 11.90 5.85 -22.18
C VAL A 50 11.44 7.03 -21.34
N ALA A 51 11.04 6.81 -20.08
CA ALA A 51 10.64 7.88 -19.18
C ALA A 51 11.76 8.89 -18.94
N ARG A 52 12.98 8.40 -18.69
CA ARG A 52 14.17 9.24 -18.51
C ARG A 52 14.49 10.04 -19.77
N ASP A 53 14.50 9.39 -20.92
CA ASP A 53 14.89 9.99 -22.19
C ASP A 53 13.84 11.01 -22.69
N ALA A 54 12.58 10.89 -22.25
CA ALA A 54 11.52 11.87 -22.49
C ALA A 54 11.71 13.18 -21.69
N LEU A 55 12.56 13.19 -20.66
CA LEU A 55 12.91 14.41 -19.93
C LEU A 55 13.92 15.19 -20.77
N ALA A 56 13.44 16.00 -21.71
CA ALA A 56 14.28 16.83 -22.54
C ALA A 56 15.32 17.61 -21.70
N PRO A 57 16.58 17.75 -22.17
CA PRO A 57 17.57 18.57 -21.48
C PRO A 57 17.03 20.00 -21.32
N GLN A 58 16.78 20.43 -20.08
CA GLN A 58 16.36 21.81 -19.82
C GLN A 58 17.57 22.75 -19.93
N SER A 59 17.34 23.95 -20.45
CA SER A 59 18.33 25.02 -20.52
C SER A 59 17.78 26.28 -19.85
N PRO A 60 18.28 26.67 -18.67
CA PRO A 60 19.36 26.01 -17.90
C PRO A 60 18.92 24.66 -17.31
N PRO A 61 19.87 23.75 -16.98
CA PRO A 61 19.55 22.52 -16.27
C PRO A 61 18.89 22.83 -14.92
N LEU A 62 17.88 22.05 -14.55
CA LEU A 62 17.34 22.13 -13.19
C LEU A 62 18.43 21.73 -12.18
N PRO A 63 18.51 22.38 -11.01
CA PRO A 63 19.40 21.95 -9.95
C PRO A 63 19.09 20.48 -9.56
N PRO A 64 20.12 19.63 -9.35
CA PRO A 64 19.91 18.30 -8.78
C PRO A 64 19.09 18.39 -7.49
N GLY A 65 18.15 17.47 -7.28
CA GLY A 65 17.29 17.47 -6.10
C GLY A 65 16.15 18.49 -6.09
N ASP A 66 15.90 19.23 -7.19
CA ASP A 66 14.77 20.18 -7.26
C ASP A 66 13.43 19.49 -7.60
N THR A 67 13.43 18.57 -8.58
CA THR A 67 12.24 17.84 -9.04
C THR A 67 12.35 16.35 -8.76
N LEU A 68 11.41 15.79 -8.01
CA LEU A 68 11.25 14.34 -7.86
C LEU A 68 10.47 13.77 -9.04
N ASN A 69 11.01 12.77 -9.73
CA ASN A 69 10.34 12.05 -10.81
C ASN A 69 9.68 10.78 -10.25
N VAL A 70 8.37 10.63 -10.47
CA VAL A 70 7.58 9.50 -9.99
C VAL A 70 7.18 8.66 -11.18
N PHE A 71 7.76 7.47 -11.32
CA PHE A 71 7.39 6.50 -12.34
C PHE A 71 6.48 5.43 -11.75
N MET A 72 5.34 5.15 -12.38
CA MET A 72 4.41 4.13 -11.91
C MET A 72 3.95 3.22 -13.05
N ALA A 73 4.03 1.92 -12.84
CA ALA A 73 3.37 0.91 -13.67
C ALA A 73 2.03 0.46 -13.02
N PRO A 74 1.11 -0.13 -13.80
CA PRO A 74 -0.21 -0.54 -13.30
C PRO A 74 -0.17 -1.80 -12.43
N GLU A 75 -1.30 -2.09 -11.79
CA GLU A 75 -1.53 -3.36 -11.09
C GLU A 75 -1.32 -4.56 -12.05
N PHE A 76 -0.91 -5.70 -11.49
CA PHE A 76 -0.71 -6.97 -12.19
C PHE A 76 0.45 -6.99 -13.18
N PHE A 77 1.36 -6.01 -13.13
CA PHE A 77 2.54 -6.03 -13.99
C PHE A 77 3.34 -7.33 -13.82
N PHE A 78 3.59 -7.76 -12.57
CA PHE A 78 4.23 -9.03 -12.26
C PHE A 78 3.19 -10.10 -11.92
N ARG A 79 2.52 -10.59 -12.97
CA ARG A 79 1.59 -11.73 -12.93
C ARG A 79 1.96 -12.78 -13.97
N GLY A 80 2.57 -13.88 -13.52
CA GLY A 80 2.99 -14.98 -14.40
C GLY A 80 1.83 -15.82 -14.94
N VAL A 81 2.14 -16.81 -15.77
CA VAL A 81 1.17 -17.71 -16.42
C VAL A 81 0.27 -18.50 -15.45
N SER A 82 0.73 -18.65 -14.21
CA SER A 82 0.00 -19.29 -13.11
C SER A 82 -0.89 -18.34 -12.32
N GLY A 83 -0.89 -17.04 -12.61
CA GLY A 83 -1.62 -16.00 -11.88
C GLY A 83 -0.87 -15.42 -10.68
N ALA A 84 0.13 -16.12 -10.13
CA ALA A 84 1.02 -15.62 -9.08
C ALA A 84 2.35 -16.41 -9.05
N TYR A 85 3.38 -15.82 -8.47
CA TYR A 85 4.71 -16.40 -8.31
C TYR A 85 4.91 -17.07 -6.95
N GLN A 86 5.76 -18.09 -6.88
CA GLN A 86 6.18 -18.66 -5.59
C GLN A 86 7.08 -17.66 -4.84
N MET A 87 7.22 -17.82 -3.53
CA MET A 87 8.02 -16.93 -2.67
C MET A 87 9.45 -16.67 -3.18
N ASP A 88 10.15 -17.71 -3.64
CA ASP A 88 11.52 -17.56 -4.17
C ASP A 88 11.56 -16.69 -5.42
N ASP A 89 10.54 -16.80 -6.28
CA ASP A 89 10.41 -16.02 -7.51
C ASP A 89 9.99 -14.57 -7.20
N VAL A 90 9.15 -14.36 -6.18
CA VAL A 90 8.83 -13.01 -5.66
C VAL A 90 10.09 -12.32 -5.16
N GLN A 91 10.92 -13.01 -4.37
CA GLN A 91 12.19 -12.47 -3.88
C GLN A 91 13.14 -12.11 -5.03
N LEU A 92 13.18 -12.94 -6.08
CA LEU A 92 13.95 -12.66 -7.29
C LEU A 92 13.47 -11.38 -7.97
N ALA A 93 12.16 -11.20 -8.14
CA ALA A 93 11.59 -10.00 -8.74
C ALA A 93 11.93 -8.73 -7.93
N ILE A 94 11.75 -8.76 -6.62
CA ILE A 94 12.08 -7.64 -5.72
C ILE A 94 13.56 -7.28 -5.86
N THR A 95 14.46 -8.26 -5.72
CA THR A 95 15.91 -8.02 -5.74
C THR A 95 16.36 -7.43 -7.09
N THR A 96 15.80 -7.92 -8.19
CA THR A 96 16.11 -7.45 -9.55
C THR A 96 15.63 -6.02 -9.76
N LEU A 97 14.41 -5.69 -9.36
CA LEU A 97 13.85 -4.34 -9.45
C LEU A 97 14.63 -3.31 -8.62
N GLN A 98 15.03 -3.69 -7.41
CA GLN A 98 15.86 -2.84 -6.56
C GLN A 98 17.23 -2.60 -7.21
N ALA A 99 17.86 -3.64 -7.76
CA ALA A 99 19.13 -3.49 -8.47
C ALA A 99 19.02 -2.54 -9.68
N MET A 100 17.93 -2.62 -10.45
CA MET A 100 17.67 -1.73 -11.58
C MET A 100 17.59 -0.24 -11.19
N ALA A 101 16.98 0.06 -10.04
CA ALA A 101 16.84 1.43 -9.54
C ALA A 101 18.08 1.95 -8.79
N ALA A 102 19.12 1.13 -8.61
CA ALA A 102 20.31 1.52 -7.82
C ALA A 102 21.26 2.47 -8.56
N GLY A 103 21.16 2.57 -9.89
CA GLY A 103 22.03 3.42 -10.71
C GLY A 103 21.96 4.91 -10.34
N PRO A 104 23.07 5.67 -10.41
CA PRO A 104 23.11 7.09 -10.07
C PRO A 104 22.21 7.96 -10.96
N GLU A 105 21.92 7.52 -12.19
CA GLU A 105 20.96 8.16 -13.09
C GLU A 105 19.53 8.22 -12.52
N TRP A 106 19.25 7.44 -11.47
CA TRP A 106 17.95 7.35 -10.81
C TRP A 106 17.85 8.12 -9.47
N THR A 107 18.86 8.93 -9.12
CA THR A 107 18.93 9.62 -7.80
C THR A 107 17.68 10.46 -7.47
N ASP A 108 17.06 11.09 -8.47
CA ASP A 108 15.86 11.92 -8.31
C ASP A 108 14.57 11.21 -8.77
N TRP A 109 14.49 9.89 -8.55
CA TRP A 109 13.37 9.06 -8.97
C TRP A 109 12.79 8.24 -7.83
N VAL A 110 11.47 8.10 -7.82
CA VAL A 110 10.74 7.06 -7.09
C VAL A 110 10.02 6.19 -8.11
N PHE A 111 10.17 4.87 -7.96
CA PHE A 111 9.52 3.88 -8.80
C PHE A 111 8.44 3.15 -8.02
N VAL A 112 7.26 3.05 -8.61
CA VAL A 112 6.21 2.09 -8.24
C VAL A 112 6.12 1.10 -9.39
N PHE A 113 6.67 -0.10 -9.21
CA PHE A 113 6.84 -1.07 -10.30
C PHE A 113 5.55 -1.80 -10.71
N GLY A 114 4.38 -1.21 -10.41
CA GLY A 114 3.12 -1.91 -10.45
C GLY A 114 2.99 -2.84 -9.26
N THR A 115 2.24 -3.93 -9.44
CA THR A 115 2.11 -4.95 -8.39
C THR A 115 2.65 -6.32 -8.77
N ILE A 116 3.07 -7.05 -7.73
CA ILE A 116 3.56 -8.42 -7.77
C ILE A 116 2.54 -9.30 -7.06
N LEU A 117 2.14 -10.39 -7.73
CA LEU A 117 1.30 -11.43 -7.13
C LEU A 117 2.18 -12.58 -6.69
N GLY A 118 2.10 -12.91 -5.41
CA GLY A 118 2.80 -14.05 -4.84
C GLY A 118 1.85 -15.04 -4.19
N VAL A 119 2.31 -16.28 -4.03
CA VAL A 119 1.53 -17.37 -3.45
C VAL A 119 2.38 -18.21 -2.49
N SER A 120 1.78 -18.64 -1.39
CA SER A 120 2.36 -19.58 -0.41
C SER A 120 1.33 -20.61 0.06
N SER A 121 1.80 -21.78 0.49
CA SER A 121 0.96 -22.73 1.21
C SER A 121 0.82 -22.31 2.67
N PRO A 122 -0.40 -22.34 3.24
CA PRO A 122 -0.59 -22.03 4.65
C PRO A 122 0.00 -23.13 5.54
N THR A 123 0.11 -22.83 6.82
CA THR A 123 0.46 -23.83 7.85
C THR A 123 -0.79 -24.49 8.43
N LEU A 124 -0.69 -25.74 8.87
CA LEU A 124 -1.71 -26.40 9.69
C LEU A 124 -2.07 -25.51 10.89
N LYS A 125 -3.34 -25.48 11.30
CA LYS A 125 -3.81 -24.63 12.42
C LYS A 125 -3.44 -25.18 13.81
N THR A 126 -2.87 -26.39 13.87
CA THR A 126 -2.50 -27.08 15.11
C THR A 126 -1.07 -27.62 15.04
N PRO A 127 -0.32 -27.63 16.14
CA PRO A 127 1.03 -28.23 16.17
C PRO A 127 1.04 -29.73 15.78
N PRO A 128 2.07 -30.20 15.05
CA PRO A 128 3.11 -29.41 14.42
C PRO A 128 2.52 -28.54 13.29
N TYR A 129 2.91 -27.26 13.24
CA TYR A 129 2.45 -26.29 12.24
C TYR A 129 3.11 -26.54 10.89
N ASP A 130 3.06 -27.78 10.42
CA ASP A 130 3.61 -28.18 9.14
C ASP A 130 2.87 -27.46 8.01
N ILE A 131 3.50 -27.36 6.84
CA ILE A 131 2.86 -26.84 5.64
C ILE A 131 1.66 -27.73 5.32
N ASP A 132 0.49 -27.13 5.10
CA ASP A 132 -0.69 -27.83 4.64
C ASP A 132 -0.77 -27.72 3.10
N PRO A 133 -0.31 -28.73 2.34
CA PRO A 133 -0.36 -28.69 0.89
C PRO A 133 -1.78 -28.88 0.33
N LEU A 134 -2.76 -29.24 1.18
CA LEU A 134 -4.14 -29.50 0.80
C LEU A 134 -5.07 -28.31 1.06
N ALA A 135 -4.64 -27.36 1.89
CA ALA A 135 -5.37 -26.13 2.10
C ALA A 135 -5.27 -25.18 0.91
N ASN A 136 -6.23 -24.26 0.83
CA ASN A 136 -6.21 -23.18 -0.14
C ASN A 136 -4.92 -22.37 0.02
N LYS A 137 -4.33 -21.97 -1.10
CA LYS A 137 -3.07 -21.24 -1.08
C LYS A 137 -3.32 -19.79 -0.68
N GLU A 138 -2.46 -19.24 0.15
CA GLU A 138 -2.47 -17.82 0.50
C GLU A 138 -1.89 -17.01 -0.65
N VAL A 139 -2.63 -16.01 -1.12
CA VAL A 139 -2.19 -15.12 -2.18
C VAL A 139 -2.17 -13.69 -1.70
N TYR A 140 -1.14 -12.97 -2.13
CA TYR A 140 -0.91 -11.57 -1.81
C TYR A 140 -0.56 -10.80 -3.09
N ASN A 141 -1.10 -9.59 -3.19
CA ASN A 141 -0.88 -8.64 -4.27
C ASN A 141 -0.31 -7.38 -3.63
N PHE A 142 0.89 -6.93 -4.02
CA PHE A 142 1.53 -5.80 -3.38
C PHE A 142 2.32 -4.94 -4.35
N ALA A 143 2.43 -3.65 -4.04
CA ALA A 143 3.27 -2.70 -4.75
C ALA A 143 4.63 -2.56 -4.05
N LEU A 144 5.72 -2.64 -4.82
CA LEU A 144 7.06 -2.26 -4.38
C LEU A 144 7.31 -0.81 -4.79
N VAL A 145 7.55 0.05 -3.81
CA VAL A 145 7.98 1.44 -3.98
C VAL A 145 9.49 1.51 -3.71
N GLN A 146 10.25 2.12 -4.61
CA GLN A 146 11.71 2.20 -4.50
C GLN A 146 12.23 3.59 -4.84
N LEU A 147 12.95 4.21 -3.90
CA LEU A 147 13.76 5.39 -4.15
C LEU A 147 15.01 4.99 -4.96
N GLY A 148 15.23 5.69 -6.08
CA GLY A 148 16.34 5.44 -6.97
C GLY A 148 17.67 6.00 -6.46
N GLY A 149 18.79 5.54 -7.05
CA GLY A 149 20.15 5.91 -6.66
C GLY A 149 20.61 5.40 -5.29
N VAL A 150 19.69 4.91 -4.46
CA VAL A 150 19.95 4.36 -3.12
C VAL A 150 19.48 2.93 -2.94
N ALA A 151 18.96 2.29 -4.00
CA ALA A 151 18.33 0.97 -3.91
C ALA A 151 19.29 -0.17 -3.53
N ALA A 152 20.61 0.02 -3.68
CA ALA A 152 21.62 -0.91 -3.16
C ALA A 152 21.82 -0.82 -1.63
N GLN A 153 21.19 0.15 -0.95
CA GLN A 153 21.33 0.38 0.50
C GLN A 153 20.31 -0.42 1.34
N GLY A 154 19.71 -1.46 0.78
CA GLY A 154 18.74 -2.31 1.47
C GLY A 154 17.34 -1.67 1.56
N ASP A 155 16.65 -1.92 2.67
CA ASP A 155 15.26 -1.54 2.89
C ASP A 155 15.01 -0.04 3.10
N THR A 156 16.07 0.73 3.37
CA THR A 156 15.95 2.15 3.72
C THR A 156 15.23 2.97 2.64
N GLY A 157 15.45 2.64 1.36
CA GLY A 157 14.81 3.28 0.22
C GLY A 157 13.58 2.57 -0.32
N ALA A 158 13.12 1.48 0.31
CA ALA A 158 12.05 0.63 -0.19
C ALA A 158 10.83 0.68 0.72
N ARG A 159 9.63 0.60 0.13
CA ARG A 159 8.38 0.38 0.86
C ARG A 159 7.55 -0.68 0.14
N VAL A 160 6.86 -1.53 0.89
CA VAL A 160 5.88 -2.47 0.35
C VAL A 160 4.49 -2.13 0.86
N VAL A 161 3.55 -2.01 -0.06
CA VAL A 161 2.14 -1.74 0.24
C VAL A 161 1.31 -2.90 -0.27
N MET A 162 0.63 -3.59 0.64
CA MET A 162 -0.19 -4.76 0.34
C MET A 162 -1.56 -4.28 -0.10
N LYS A 163 -2.15 -4.91 -1.12
CA LYS A 163 -3.56 -4.74 -1.45
C LYS A 163 -4.43 -5.42 -0.41
N GLU A 164 -5.51 -4.78 0.04
CA GLU A 164 -6.41 -5.36 1.03
C GLU A 164 -7.60 -6.09 0.39
N LEU A 165 -8.09 -5.58 -0.73
CA LEU A 165 -9.25 -6.16 -1.39
C LEU A 165 -8.90 -6.98 -2.62
N MET A 166 -9.34 -8.23 -2.61
CA MET A 166 -9.41 -9.04 -3.82
C MET A 166 -10.63 -8.63 -4.66
N SER A 167 -10.40 -8.44 -5.95
CA SER A 167 -11.40 -8.27 -7.00
C SER A 167 -11.59 -9.58 -7.77
N GLY A 168 -12.70 -9.70 -8.50
CA GLY A 168 -12.88 -10.78 -9.47
C GLY A 168 -11.95 -10.71 -10.71
N VAL A 169 -11.04 -9.73 -10.77
CA VAL A 169 -10.02 -9.57 -11.81
C VAL A 169 -8.65 -10.10 -11.35
N ASP A 170 -8.42 -10.27 -10.04
CA ASP A 170 -7.19 -10.85 -9.51
C ASP A 170 -7.04 -12.30 -9.99
N PHE A 171 -8.12 -13.10 -9.85
CA PHE A 171 -8.17 -14.50 -10.26
C PHE A 171 -9.24 -14.80 -11.30
N ILE A 172 -8.88 -15.62 -12.29
CA ILE A 172 -9.82 -16.11 -13.30
C ILE A 172 -10.72 -17.17 -12.66
N ALA A 173 -12.03 -17.06 -12.89
CA ALA A 173 -13.04 -17.91 -12.27
C ALA A 173 -13.13 -19.34 -12.87
N ALA A 174 -12.65 -19.54 -14.09
CA ALA A 174 -12.67 -20.83 -14.77
C ALA A 174 -11.44 -21.01 -15.66
N ALA A 175 -10.77 -22.17 -15.51
CA ALA A 175 -9.68 -22.67 -16.36
C ALA A 175 -8.56 -21.64 -16.67
N ALA A 176 -7.63 -21.47 -15.72
CA ALA A 176 -6.30 -20.99 -16.05
C ALA A 176 -5.51 -22.07 -16.83
N ASN A 177 -4.32 -21.72 -17.31
CA ASN A 177 -3.37 -22.71 -17.86
C ASN A 177 -3.17 -23.88 -16.86
N PRO A 178 -2.79 -25.09 -17.30
CA PRO A 178 -2.48 -26.19 -16.38
C PRO A 178 -1.52 -25.75 -15.26
N GLY A 179 -1.99 -25.81 -14.01
CA GLY A 179 -1.24 -25.35 -12.83
C GLY A 179 -1.44 -23.88 -12.43
N GLY A 180 -2.30 -23.13 -13.12
CA GLY A 180 -2.68 -21.77 -12.74
C GLY A 180 -3.69 -21.73 -11.60
N LEU A 181 -3.60 -20.69 -10.77
CA LEU A 181 -4.46 -20.47 -9.63
C LEU A 181 -5.83 -19.99 -10.09
N LEU A 182 -6.88 -20.70 -9.65
CA LEU A 182 -8.27 -20.29 -9.84
C LEU A 182 -8.75 -19.54 -8.60
N LEU A 183 -9.78 -18.72 -8.77
CA LEU A 183 -10.40 -17.98 -7.66
C LEU A 183 -10.85 -18.88 -6.50
N GLY A 184 -11.20 -20.15 -6.77
CA GLY A 184 -11.62 -21.11 -5.75
C GLY A 184 -10.48 -21.83 -5.00
N ASP A 185 -9.24 -21.72 -5.49
CA ASP A 185 -8.08 -22.44 -4.94
C ASP A 185 -7.19 -21.56 -4.04
N VAL A 186 -7.62 -20.31 -3.83
CA VAL A 186 -6.83 -19.28 -3.16
C VAL A 186 -7.61 -18.62 -2.03
N GLU A 187 -6.91 -18.32 -0.94
CA GLU A 187 -7.35 -17.45 0.12
C GLU A 187 -6.59 -16.13 0.05
N HIS A 188 -7.31 -15.03 0.20
CA HIS A 188 -6.73 -13.69 0.30
C HIS A 188 -6.81 -13.22 1.75
N LEU A 189 -5.88 -12.35 2.15
CA LEU A 189 -5.98 -11.67 3.43
C LEU A 189 -7.34 -10.95 3.52
N ALA A 190 -8.12 -11.28 4.54
CA ALA A 190 -9.38 -10.60 4.76
C ALA A 190 -9.12 -9.10 4.99
N PRO A 191 -9.83 -8.19 4.31
CA PRO A 191 -9.71 -6.77 4.62
C PRO A 191 -10.06 -6.55 6.08
N SER A 192 -9.40 -5.62 6.75
CA SER A 192 -9.80 -5.26 8.11
C SER A 192 -11.24 -4.75 8.09
N THR A 193 -12.07 -5.34 8.93
CA THR A 193 -13.47 -4.91 9.11
C THR A 193 -13.59 -3.65 9.96
N SER A 194 -12.53 -3.28 10.69
CA SER A 194 -12.41 -2.03 11.42
C SER A 194 -11.51 -1.05 10.65
N GLY A 195 -12.12 0.00 10.09
CA GLY A 195 -11.38 1.22 9.76
C GLY A 195 -10.85 1.88 11.02
N GLY A 196 -9.92 2.83 10.86
CA GLY A 196 -9.37 3.53 12.01
C GLY A 196 -8.23 4.48 11.70
N PRO A 197 -8.24 5.72 12.24
CA PRO A 197 -7.10 6.62 12.16
C PRO A 197 -5.74 5.99 12.46
N GLY A 198 -4.75 6.31 11.63
CA GLY A 198 -3.35 5.88 11.75
C GLY A 198 -3.07 4.40 11.46
N ARG A 199 -4.09 3.56 11.19
CA ARG A 199 -3.92 2.15 10.80
C ARG A 199 -3.04 1.97 9.56
N GLU A 200 -3.15 2.87 8.60
CA GLU A 200 -2.39 2.78 7.35
C GLU A 200 -0.98 3.37 7.48
N GLN A 201 -0.57 3.85 8.65
CA GLN A 201 0.78 4.36 8.86
C GLN A 201 1.78 3.20 8.96
N GLN A 202 2.78 3.20 8.08
CA GLN A 202 3.85 2.20 8.12
C GLN A 202 4.73 2.41 9.35
N ILE A 203 4.90 1.32 10.09
CA ILE A 203 5.82 1.19 11.23
C ILE A 203 7.12 0.51 10.78
N VAL A 204 7.00 -0.43 9.84
CA VAL A 204 8.13 -1.14 9.23
C VAL A 204 7.99 -1.05 7.71
N ASN A 205 9.12 -0.93 7.01
CA ASN A 205 9.17 -0.75 5.55
C ASN A 205 8.37 -1.78 4.72
N TYR A 206 8.06 -2.94 5.29
CA TYR A 206 7.38 -4.07 4.64
C TYR A 206 6.14 -4.57 5.39
N ASP A 207 5.49 -3.73 6.21
CA ASP A 207 4.27 -4.13 6.93
C ASP A 207 2.99 -4.09 6.08
N GLY A 208 3.04 -3.50 4.87
CA GLY A 208 1.94 -3.46 3.92
C GLY A 208 1.00 -2.27 4.06
N ALA A 209 1.20 -1.38 5.04
CA ALA A 209 0.35 -0.22 5.24
C ALA A 209 0.53 0.83 4.13
N GLY A 210 -0.51 1.61 3.84
CA GLY A 210 -0.54 2.49 2.66
C GLY A 210 0.07 3.89 2.83
N VAL A 211 0.38 4.33 4.05
CA VAL A 211 0.91 5.68 4.34
C VAL A 211 2.33 5.59 4.85
N PHE A 212 3.26 6.30 4.21
CA PHE A 212 4.67 6.22 4.54
C PHE A 212 5.44 7.50 4.19
N GLU A 213 6.59 7.68 4.84
CA GLU A 213 7.54 8.75 4.54
C GLU A 213 8.65 8.22 3.62
N LEU A 214 8.87 8.90 2.50
CA LEU A 214 9.98 8.61 1.58
C LEU A 214 10.43 9.90 0.89
N ALA A 215 11.74 10.14 0.83
CA ALA A 215 12.33 11.34 0.22
C ALA A 215 11.84 12.68 0.83
N GLY A 216 11.43 12.66 2.11
CA GLY A 216 10.89 13.84 2.81
C GLY A 216 9.47 14.20 2.39
N ILE A 217 8.74 13.25 1.82
CA ILE A 217 7.36 13.39 1.37
C ILE A 217 6.51 12.33 2.06
N THR A 218 5.32 12.73 2.51
CA THR A 218 4.29 11.79 2.97
C THR A 218 3.48 11.27 1.80
N TRP A 219 3.53 9.95 1.60
CA TRP A 219 2.83 9.24 0.54
C TRP A 219 1.60 8.53 1.07
N GLY A 220 0.57 8.43 0.24
CA GLY A 220 -0.48 7.44 0.35
C GLY A 220 -0.43 6.53 -0.88
N LEU A 221 -0.53 5.23 -0.72
CA LEU A 221 -0.64 4.29 -1.83
C LEU A 221 -1.74 3.27 -1.49
N GLU A 222 -2.61 3.05 -2.45
CA GLU A 222 -3.62 2.00 -2.38
C GLU A 222 -3.81 1.37 -3.76
N VAL A 223 -4.11 0.07 -3.79
CA VAL A 223 -4.10 -0.69 -5.05
C VAL A 223 -5.53 -0.93 -5.52
N CYS A 224 -5.85 -0.42 -6.70
CA CYS A 224 -7.09 -0.73 -7.42
C CYS A 224 -8.34 -0.58 -6.52
N LEU A 225 -9.02 -1.68 -6.19
CA LEU A 225 -10.25 -1.68 -5.39
C LEU A 225 -10.11 -1.01 -4.02
N ASP A 226 -8.91 -0.92 -3.45
CA ASP A 226 -8.68 -0.21 -2.20
C ASP A 226 -9.12 1.28 -2.33
N HIS A 227 -8.98 1.85 -3.54
CA HIS A 227 -9.38 3.21 -3.89
C HIS A 227 -10.87 3.36 -4.24
N LEU A 228 -11.66 2.27 -4.24
CA LEU A 228 -13.06 2.35 -4.65
C LEU A 228 -13.86 3.23 -3.68
N ASP A 229 -14.85 3.97 -4.19
CA ASP A 229 -15.67 4.91 -3.43
C ASP A 229 -16.48 4.29 -2.28
N THR A 230 -16.68 2.98 -2.27
CA THR A 230 -17.32 2.23 -1.18
C THR A 230 -16.29 1.66 -0.19
N VAL A 231 -15.04 1.55 -0.63
CA VAL A 231 -13.93 0.96 0.13
C VAL A 231 -13.16 2.04 0.87
N ARG A 232 -12.62 3.03 0.15
CA ARG A 232 -11.96 4.21 0.72
C ARG A 232 -10.88 3.84 1.73
N ARG A 233 -9.95 2.94 1.40
CA ARG A 233 -9.00 2.35 2.37
C ARG A 233 -8.27 3.43 3.17
N LEU A 234 -7.57 4.34 2.49
CA LEU A 234 -6.83 5.41 3.17
C LEU A 234 -7.75 6.41 3.88
N GLN A 235 -8.89 6.75 3.26
CA GLN A 235 -9.91 7.63 3.84
C GLN A 235 -10.54 7.07 5.13
N LYS A 236 -10.65 5.75 5.25
CA LYS A 236 -11.08 5.06 6.49
C LYS A 236 -9.96 4.93 7.52
N SER A 237 -8.75 5.39 7.19
CA SER A 237 -7.62 5.46 8.10
C SER A 237 -6.97 6.86 8.11
N PRO A 238 -7.74 7.89 8.50
CA PRO A 238 -7.22 9.25 8.51
C PRO A 238 -6.02 9.38 9.45
N GLN A 239 -5.12 10.30 9.14
CA GLN A 239 -3.93 10.53 9.96
C GLN A 239 -4.35 11.23 11.26
N LEU A 240 -3.65 10.98 12.37
CA LEU A 240 -3.95 11.56 13.68
C LEU A 240 -3.43 13.00 13.79
N PRO A 241 -4.01 13.85 14.66
CA PRO A 241 -3.50 15.21 14.89
C PRO A 241 -2.00 15.24 15.18
N GLY A 242 -1.29 16.14 14.49
CA GLY A 242 0.17 16.26 14.53
C GLY A 242 0.94 15.34 13.58
N GLU A 243 0.30 14.34 12.97
CA GLU A 243 0.90 13.56 11.88
C GLU A 243 0.94 14.39 10.59
N ASN A 244 1.94 14.13 9.73
CA ASN A 244 2.05 14.76 8.43
C ASN A 244 0.89 14.34 7.52
N LEU A 245 0.25 15.28 6.82
CA LEU A 245 -0.78 14.96 5.82
C LEU A 245 -0.16 14.39 4.53
N ILE A 246 -0.87 13.46 3.88
CA ILE A 246 -0.43 12.89 2.59
C ILE A 246 -0.28 14.00 1.55
N GLN A 247 0.91 14.17 0.97
CA GLN A 247 1.13 15.10 -0.14
C GLN A 247 0.80 14.46 -1.48
N LEU A 248 1.20 13.19 -1.67
CA LEU A 248 1.08 12.45 -2.91
C LEU A 248 0.35 11.12 -2.69
N GLN A 249 -0.75 10.89 -3.40
CA GLN A 249 -1.52 9.65 -3.36
C GLN A 249 -1.37 8.88 -4.67
N LEU A 250 -0.98 7.60 -4.60
CA LEU A 250 -0.68 6.76 -5.75
C LEU A 250 -1.68 5.61 -5.84
N VAL A 251 -2.19 5.36 -7.06
CA VAL A 251 -3.19 4.32 -7.33
C VAL A 251 -2.78 3.52 -8.57
N PRO A 252 -1.90 2.51 -8.44
CA PRO A 252 -1.74 1.51 -9.49
C PRO A 252 -3.03 0.66 -9.58
N SER A 253 -3.55 0.47 -10.78
CA SER A 253 -4.82 -0.25 -10.98
C SER A 253 -4.89 -1.04 -12.29
N CYS A 254 -5.91 -1.88 -12.39
CA CYS A 254 -6.33 -2.53 -13.64
C CYS A 254 -7.87 -2.59 -13.71
N GLY A 255 -8.48 -1.56 -14.29
CA GLY A 255 -9.92 -1.39 -14.45
C GLY A 255 -10.52 -0.28 -13.59
N MET A 256 -9.70 0.66 -13.12
CA MET A 256 -10.15 1.76 -12.26
C MET A 256 -9.60 3.11 -12.69
N SER A 257 -10.24 4.15 -12.16
CA SER A 257 -9.84 5.55 -12.27
C SER A 257 -9.90 6.20 -10.90
N VAL A 258 -9.37 7.42 -10.79
CA VAL A 258 -9.46 8.21 -9.56
C VAL A 258 -10.92 8.40 -9.13
N GLN A 259 -11.21 8.05 -7.88
CA GLN A 259 -12.50 8.26 -7.23
C GLN A 259 -12.36 9.43 -6.27
N ALA A 260 -13.02 10.56 -6.56
CA ALA A 260 -12.87 11.78 -5.79
C ALA A 260 -13.16 11.60 -4.28
N ALA A 261 -14.10 10.70 -3.95
CA ALA A 261 -14.46 10.39 -2.56
C ALA A 261 -13.39 9.58 -1.79
N SER A 262 -12.39 9.04 -2.49
CA SER A 262 -11.29 8.25 -1.91
C SER A 262 -9.98 9.04 -1.81
N VAL A 263 -9.93 10.26 -2.37
CA VAL A 263 -8.74 11.12 -2.29
C VAL A 263 -8.61 11.71 -0.89
N ILE A 264 -7.43 11.60 -0.28
CA ILE A 264 -7.10 12.07 1.09
C ILE A 264 -5.82 12.92 1.15
N THR A 265 -5.32 13.40 0.02
CA THR A 265 -4.16 14.30 0.05
C THR A 265 -4.47 15.60 0.81
N GLN A 266 -3.44 16.33 1.25
CA GLN A 266 -3.60 17.71 1.69
C GLN A 266 -4.00 18.62 0.52
N PHE A 267 -4.52 19.80 0.83
CA PHE A 267 -4.82 20.82 -0.18
C PHE A 267 -3.57 21.17 -1.01
N GLY A 268 -3.73 21.19 -2.33
CA GLY A 268 -2.63 21.35 -3.30
C GLY A 268 -1.76 20.10 -3.51
N GLY A 269 -2.07 18.99 -2.83
CA GLY A 269 -1.45 17.68 -3.07
C GLY A 269 -1.99 17.00 -4.33
N TYR A 270 -1.40 15.88 -4.73
CA TYR A 270 -1.73 15.22 -6.00
C TYR A 270 -2.12 13.76 -5.82
N VAL A 271 -3.15 13.33 -6.56
CA VAL A 271 -3.45 11.92 -6.77
C VAL A 271 -3.01 11.51 -8.18
N PHE A 272 -2.31 10.38 -8.28
CA PHE A 272 -1.81 9.83 -9.52
C PHE A 272 -2.33 8.40 -9.69
N ASN A 273 -2.97 8.12 -10.82
CA ASN A 273 -3.46 6.79 -11.19
C ASN A 273 -2.76 6.31 -12.46
N CYS A 274 -2.43 5.02 -12.50
CA CYS A 274 -1.90 4.32 -13.65
C CYS A 274 -2.66 2.99 -13.79
N ASP A 275 -3.49 2.91 -14.82
CA ASP A 275 -4.42 1.83 -15.06
C ASP A 275 -4.00 0.94 -16.24
N GLY A 276 -4.04 -0.37 -16.04
CA GLY A 276 -3.64 -1.37 -17.02
C GLY A 276 -4.77 -2.12 -17.72
N SER A 277 -6.04 -1.70 -17.62
CA SER A 277 -7.14 -2.50 -18.17
C SER A 277 -7.33 -2.33 -19.68
N ARG A 278 -6.81 -3.25 -20.48
CA ARG A 278 -7.15 -3.42 -21.91
C ARG A 278 -7.19 -2.08 -22.67
N ASN A 279 -8.27 -1.81 -23.39
CA ASN A 279 -8.46 -0.60 -24.19
C ASN A 279 -8.80 0.64 -23.35
N THR A 280 -9.10 0.48 -22.05
CA THR A 280 -9.37 1.60 -21.13
C THR A 280 -8.15 1.98 -20.31
N ARG A 281 -7.01 1.32 -20.51
CA ARG A 281 -5.74 1.64 -19.86
C ARG A 281 -5.39 3.11 -20.05
N HIS A 282 -4.94 3.76 -18.98
CA HIS A 282 -4.64 5.19 -18.98
C HIS A 282 -3.71 5.53 -17.81
N SER A 283 -3.28 6.78 -17.77
CA SER A 283 -2.77 7.39 -16.56
C SER A 283 -3.49 8.72 -16.38
N THR A 284 -3.70 9.14 -15.14
CA THR A 284 -4.28 10.46 -14.80
C THR A 284 -3.61 11.03 -13.57
N VAL A 285 -3.36 12.34 -13.58
CA VAL A 285 -2.90 13.10 -12.41
C VAL A 285 -3.94 14.17 -12.12
N ALA A 286 -4.34 14.32 -10.86
CA ALA A 286 -5.21 15.40 -10.44
C ALA A 286 -4.68 16.07 -9.17
N GLU A 287 -4.83 17.39 -9.09
CA GLU A 287 -4.50 18.21 -7.94
C GLU A 287 -5.72 18.37 -7.03
N LEU A 288 -5.51 18.26 -5.71
CA LEU A 288 -6.54 18.50 -4.71
C LEU A 288 -6.73 19.99 -4.46
N VAL A 289 -7.46 20.60 -5.37
CA VAL A 289 -8.13 21.90 -5.22
C VAL A 289 -9.61 21.64 -5.47
N PRO A 290 -10.53 21.71 -4.49
CA PRO A 290 -11.90 21.26 -4.71
C PRO A 290 -12.65 22.11 -5.76
N PRO A 291 -13.21 21.53 -6.85
CA PRO A 291 -13.17 20.12 -7.25
C PRO A 291 -11.86 19.73 -7.96
N LEU A 292 -11.42 18.47 -7.79
CA LEU A 292 -10.17 17.94 -8.35
C LEU A 292 -9.88 18.48 -9.76
N THR A 293 -8.68 19.02 -9.93
CA THR A 293 -8.26 19.61 -11.22
C THR A 293 -7.25 18.69 -11.90
N GLU A 294 -7.60 18.16 -13.07
CA GLU A 294 -6.72 17.30 -13.85
C GLU A 294 -5.49 18.06 -14.38
N VAL A 295 -4.33 17.40 -14.31
CA VAL A 295 -3.09 17.88 -14.92
C VAL A 295 -3.01 17.32 -16.33
N VAL A 296 -2.90 18.21 -17.32
CA VAL A 296 -2.83 17.83 -18.74
C VAL A 296 -1.54 17.06 -19.02
N LEU A 297 -1.68 15.92 -19.71
CA LEU A 297 -0.58 15.11 -20.20
C LEU A 297 0.33 15.93 -21.12
N ALA A 298 1.64 15.93 -20.89
CA ALA A 298 2.57 16.65 -21.75
C ALA A 298 2.96 15.84 -22.98
N THR A 299 3.38 14.58 -22.78
CA THR A 299 3.81 13.70 -23.87
C THR A 299 3.43 12.25 -23.61
N SER A 300 3.30 11.47 -24.69
CA SER A 300 3.14 10.03 -24.65
C SER A 300 4.13 9.41 -25.62
N THR A 301 5.00 8.54 -25.12
CA THR A 301 6.10 7.96 -25.90
C THR A 301 5.96 6.44 -25.96
N PRO A 302 5.91 5.82 -27.15
CA PRO A 302 5.85 4.37 -27.28
C PRO A 302 7.09 3.68 -26.68
N VAL A 303 6.85 2.59 -25.96
CA VAL A 303 7.92 1.67 -25.58
C VAL A 303 8.19 0.73 -26.77
N SER A 304 9.47 0.44 -27.05
CA SER A 304 9.84 -0.39 -28.21
C SER A 304 9.22 -1.79 -28.15
N ASN A 305 8.67 -2.24 -29.28
CA ASN A 305 8.11 -3.59 -29.46
C ASN A 305 9.15 -4.65 -29.87
N ALA A 306 10.45 -4.32 -29.83
CA ALA A 306 11.49 -5.30 -30.10
C ALA A 306 11.40 -6.46 -29.08
N PRO A 307 11.62 -7.72 -29.48
CA PRO A 307 11.67 -8.84 -28.54
C PRO A 307 12.64 -8.57 -27.38
N ILE A 308 12.35 -9.14 -26.21
CA ILE A 308 13.27 -9.17 -25.07
C ILE A 308 14.25 -10.32 -25.30
N GLN A 309 15.54 -10.07 -25.15
CA GLN A 309 16.58 -11.07 -25.40
C GLN A 309 17.10 -11.61 -24.07
N LEU A 310 16.70 -12.83 -23.70
CA LEU A 310 17.11 -13.44 -22.43
C LEU A 310 18.53 -14.00 -22.51
N GLN A 311 19.50 -13.19 -22.07
CA GLN A 311 20.92 -13.56 -22.07
C GLN A 311 21.24 -14.68 -21.07
N SER A 312 20.34 -14.96 -20.11
CA SER A 312 20.47 -16.08 -19.18
C SER A 312 20.32 -17.46 -19.83
N THR A 313 19.92 -17.53 -21.11
CA THR A 313 19.66 -18.77 -21.85
C THR A 313 20.70 -19.03 -22.94
N SER A 314 20.94 -20.31 -23.24
CA SER A 314 21.82 -20.73 -24.34
C SER A 314 21.13 -21.83 -25.18
N PRO A 315 20.72 -21.54 -26.44
CA PRO A 315 20.86 -20.26 -27.14
C PRO A 315 20.02 -19.14 -26.50
N VAL A 316 20.36 -17.87 -26.78
CA VAL A 316 19.58 -16.70 -26.36
C VAL A 316 18.15 -16.84 -26.86
N LEU A 317 17.19 -16.69 -25.95
CA LEU A 317 15.76 -16.74 -26.24
C LEU A 317 15.23 -15.33 -26.54
N ASP A 318 14.67 -15.14 -27.73
CA ASP A 318 13.90 -13.94 -28.08
C ASP A 318 12.45 -14.11 -27.60
N VAL A 319 12.00 -13.22 -26.71
CA VAL A 319 10.66 -13.22 -26.12
C VAL A 319 9.84 -12.08 -26.73
N PRO A 320 8.85 -12.37 -27.59
CA PRO A 320 7.93 -11.35 -28.07
C PRO A 320 7.16 -10.73 -26.91
N ILE A 321 7.00 -9.41 -26.87
CA ILE A 321 6.31 -8.74 -25.76
C ILE A 321 4.84 -9.17 -25.66
N SER A 322 4.22 -9.54 -26.78
CA SER A 322 2.87 -10.11 -26.82
C SER A 322 2.72 -11.41 -26.05
N SER A 323 3.82 -12.13 -25.75
CA SER A 323 3.79 -13.30 -24.87
C SER A 323 3.68 -12.95 -23.39
N LEU A 324 3.99 -11.70 -23.01
CA LEU A 324 3.90 -11.18 -21.64
C LEU A 324 2.65 -10.31 -21.45
N TYR A 325 2.30 -9.51 -22.46
CA TYR A 325 1.19 -8.55 -22.45
C TYR A 325 0.53 -8.47 -23.83
N ALA A 326 -0.76 -8.82 -23.91
CA ALA A 326 -1.48 -9.04 -25.19
C ALA A 326 -1.46 -7.82 -26.13
N SER A 327 -1.61 -6.62 -25.56
CA SER A 327 -1.65 -5.37 -26.33
C SER A 327 -0.26 -4.77 -26.63
N GLY A 328 0.82 -5.52 -26.37
CA GLY A 328 2.20 -5.11 -26.66
C GLY A 328 2.84 -4.26 -25.56
N PRO A 329 3.89 -3.46 -25.91
CA PRO A 329 4.78 -2.83 -24.93
C PRO A 329 4.20 -1.62 -24.22
N GLY A 330 3.04 -1.11 -24.64
CA GLY A 330 2.45 0.08 -24.06
C GLY A 330 3.20 1.38 -24.39
N VAL A 331 2.91 2.42 -23.60
CA VAL A 331 3.46 3.77 -23.75
C VAL A 331 3.85 4.34 -22.39
N VAL A 332 4.80 5.27 -22.36
CA VAL A 332 5.07 6.09 -21.19
C VAL A 332 4.43 7.45 -21.36
N ASN A 333 3.50 7.77 -20.47
CA ASN A 333 2.84 9.06 -20.37
C ASN A 333 3.61 9.96 -19.40
N VAL A 334 4.00 11.16 -19.81
CA VAL A 334 4.76 12.11 -18.99
C VAL A 334 3.94 13.38 -18.74
N TYR A 335 3.82 13.77 -17.48
CA TYR A 335 3.15 15.00 -17.05
C TYR A 335 4.17 16.13 -16.86
N PRO A 336 3.76 17.40 -16.98
CA PRO A 336 4.66 18.52 -16.67
C PRO A 336 5.05 18.51 -15.19
N PRO A 337 6.23 19.05 -14.81
CA PRO A 337 6.58 19.24 -13.41
C PRO A 337 5.58 20.19 -12.74
N ARG A 338 5.26 19.91 -11.47
CA ARG A 338 4.33 20.67 -10.64
C ARG A 338 4.99 21.01 -9.32
N SER A 339 4.63 22.16 -8.73
CA SER A 339 5.07 22.50 -7.38
C SER A 339 4.54 21.50 -6.37
N LEU A 340 5.44 21.00 -5.52
CA LEU A 340 5.08 20.18 -4.37
C LEU A 340 4.56 21.12 -3.26
N PRO A 341 3.37 20.89 -2.69
CA PRO A 341 2.88 21.73 -1.61
C PRO A 341 3.75 21.53 -0.35
N ALA A 342 3.94 22.59 0.44
CA ALA A 342 4.65 22.46 1.71
C ALA A 342 3.94 21.45 2.62
N GLN A 343 4.72 20.62 3.33
CA GLN A 343 4.18 19.61 4.25
C GLN A 343 3.29 20.28 5.30
N GLN A 344 2.06 19.81 5.42
CA GLN A 344 1.12 20.20 6.46
C GLN A 344 0.98 19.06 7.48
N THR A 345 0.53 19.37 8.68
CA THR A 345 0.16 18.37 9.69
C THR A 345 -1.34 18.37 9.90
N VAL A 346 -1.89 17.24 10.32
CA VAL A 346 -3.29 17.11 10.70
C VAL A 346 -3.58 18.09 11.85
N PRO A 347 -4.59 18.98 11.70
CA PRO A 347 -4.99 19.91 12.75
C PRO A 347 -5.57 19.20 13.98
N GLY A 348 -5.67 19.93 15.09
CA GLY A 348 -6.20 19.43 16.35
C GLY A 348 -5.13 18.99 17.35
N SER A 349 -5.56 18.18 18.32
CA SER A 349 -4.67 17.72 19.39
C SER A 349 -5.03 16.34 19.88
N THR A 350 -4.06 15.69 20.54
CA THR A 350 -4.30 14.43 21.23
C THR A 350 -3.94 14.55 22.72
N VAL A 351 -4.74 13.90 23.57
CA VAL A 351 -4.39 13.69 24.98
C VAL A 351 -4.08 12.22 25.17
N ARG A 352 -2.83 11.93 25.54
CA ARG A 352 -2.31 10.57 25.70
C ARG A 352 -2.36 10.13 27.15
N LEU A 353 -2.99 9.00 27.40
CA LEU A 353 -3.10 8.39 28.72
C LEU A 353 -2.40 7.03 28.71
N PHE A 354 -1.53 6.82 29.69
CA PHE A 354 -0.80 5.57 29.84
C PHE A 354 -1.38 4.79 31.00
N TRP A 355 -1.72 3.54 30.75
CA TRP A 355 -2.23 2.66 31.77
C TRP A 355 -1.43 1.36 31.80
N GLN A 356 -0.55 1.26 32.80
CA GLN A 356 0.28 0.08 33.03
C GLN A 356 -0.54 -0.99 33.75
N ALA A 357 -1.12 -1.92 32.99
CA ALA A 357 -1.97 -2.99 33.53
C ALA A 357 -1.17 -4.07 34.26
N SER A 358 -0.01 -4.47 33.74
CA SER A 358 0.91 -5.40 34.41
C SER A 358 2.36 -5.18 33.97
N ALA A 359 3.31 -5.99 34.45
CA ALA A 359 4.70 -5.93 34.01
C ALA A 359 4.89 -6.20 32.49
N ASP A 360 3.92 -6.89 31.89
CA ASP A 360 3.96 -7.34 30.50
C ASP A 360 2.91 -6.67 29.61
N TYR A 361 1.95 -5.92 30.17
CA TYR A 361 0.86 -5.27 29.42
C TYR A 361 0.71 -3.79 29.80
N GLN A 362 0.67 -2.93 28.78
CA GLN A 362 0.36 -1.50 28.89
C GLN A 362 -0.71 -1.16 27.86
N PHE A 363 -1.68 -0.33 28.24
CA PHE A 363 -2.65 0.24 27.33
C PHE A 363 -2.36 1.74 27.20
N VAL A 364 -2.22 2.21 25.97
CA VAL A 364 -2.06 3.62 25.68
C VAL A 364 -3.32 4.12 25.01
N PHE A 365 -3.99 5.10 25.61
CA PHE A 365 -5.18 5.70 25.04
C PHE A 365 -4.83 7.06 24.45
N LEU A 366 -5.33 7.34 23.27
CA LEU A 366 -5.25 8.65 22.65
C LEU A 366 -6.66 9.18 22.51
N LEU A 367 -7.00 10.21 23.27
CA LEU A 367 -8.19 11.02 23.05
C LEU A 367 -7.87 12.00 21.93
N VAL A 368 -8.71 12.01 20.89
CA VAL A 368 -8.50 12.81 19.69
C VAL A 368 -9.48 13.98 19.71
N TYR A 369 -8.95 15.19 19.58
CA TYR A 369 -9.71 16.43 19.54
C TYR A 369 -9.47 17.15 18.21
N ASP A 370 -10.53 17.76 17.67
CA ASP A 370 -10.45 18.60 16.47
C ASP A 370 -9.72 19.93 16.75
N ASP A 371 -9.57 20.76 15.72
CA ASP A 371 -8.90 22.07 15.81
C ASP A 371 -9.64 23.09 16.69
N ASN A 372 -10.93 22.85 16.95
CA ASN A 372 -11.73 23.64 17.89
C ASN A 372 -11.65 23.10 19.32
N GLY A 373 -10.89 22.03 19.54
CA GLY A 373 -10.73 21.36 20.82
C GLY A 373 -11.91 20.47 21.19
N ASN A 374 -12.80 20.07 20.27
CA ASN A 374 -13.90 19.14 20.55
C ASN A 374 -13.46 17.69 20.39
N TYR A 375 -13.92 16.81 21.27
CA TYR A 375 -13.67 15.38 21.20
C TYR A 375 -14.26 14.80 19.91
N VAL A 376 -13.44 14.07 19.17
CA VAL A 376 -13.81 13.40 17.91
C VAL A 376 -13.93 11.90 18.12
N THR A 377 -12.86 11.30 18.65
CA THR A 377 -12.74 9.85 18.76
C THR A 377 -11.65 9.48 19.77
N GLN A 378 -11.49 8.19 20.02
CA GLN A 378 -10.38 7.67 20.78
C GLN A 378 -9.76 6.44 20.15
N VAL A 379 -8.49 6.27 20.45
CA VAL A 379 -7.66 5.14 20.03
C VAL A 379 -7.12 4.44 21.27
N CYS A 380 -7.04 3.12 21.23
CA CYS A 380 -6.27 2.32 22.17
C CYS A 380 -5.14 1.60 21.44
N GLU A 381 -3.94 1.68 21.98
CA GLU A 381 -2.76 0.94 21.55
C GLU A 381 -2.36 -0.03 22.69
N PRO A 382 -2.83 -1.29 22.63
CA PRO A 382 -2.36 -2.34 23.53
C PRO A 382 -0.91 -2.70 23.22
N ARG A 383 -0.04 -2.63 24.22
CA ARG A 383 1.37 -3.00 24.15
C ARG A 383 1.62 -4.19 25.04
N SER A 384 2.35 -5.17 24.52
CA SER A 384 2.77 -6.32 25.31
C SER A 384 4.15 -6.83 24.93
N LYS A 385 4.86 -7.36 25.94
CA LYS A 385 6.11 -8.13 25.74
C LYS A 385 5.85 -9.58 25.33
N LYS A 386 4.60 -10.05 25.46
CA LYS A 386 4.20 -11.46 25.27
C LYS A 386 3.17 -11.66 24.18
N THR A 387 2.45 -10.61 23.79
CA THR A 387 1.45 -10.66 22.73
C THR A 387 1.78 -9.61 21.68
N ASN A 388 1.83 -10.01 20.41
CA ASN A 388 1.96 -9.05 19.32
C ASN A 388 0.56 -8.53 18.93
N PHE A 389 0.30 -7.26 19.19
CA PHE A 389 -0.90 -6.54 18.72
C PHE A 389 -0.65 -5.77 17.41
N TYR A 390 0.45 -6.09 16.72
CA TYR A 390 0.91 -5.50 15.45
C TYR A 390 1.10 -3.99 15.46
N GLY A 391 1.34 -3.38 16.64
CA GLY A 391 1.48 -1.92 16.76
C GLY A 391 0.21 -1.15 16.36
N ASN A 392 -0.93 -1.83 16.29
CA ASN A 392 -2.16 -1.24 15.78
C ASN A 392 -2.77 -0.24 16.78
N ASN A 393 -3.21 0.86 16.21
CA ASN A 393 -4.13 1.82 16.82
C ASN A 393 -5.57 1.30 16.65
N TYR A 394 -6.21 0.88 17.74
CA TYR A 394 -7.57 0.34 17.73
C TYR A 394 -8.61 1.37 18.13
N PHE A 395 -9.73 1.43 17.38
CA PHE A 395 -10.88 2.25 17.75
C PHE A 395 -11.73 1.55 18.80
N LEU A 396 -12.45 2.37 19.56
CA LEU A 396 -13.54 1.85 20.37
C LEU A 396 -14.86 1.89 19.58
N PRO A 397 -15.73 0.87 19.73
CA PRO A 397 -15.56 -0.28 20.62
C PRO A 397 -14.51 -1.27 20.11
N LEU A 398 -13.72 -1.80 21.05
CA LEU A 398 -12.68 -2.78 20.81
C LEU A 398 -13.11 -4.12 21.37
N SER A 399 -12.91 -5.20 20.61
CA SER A 399 -13.06 -6.57 21.10
C SER A 399 -11.97 -7.45 20.49
N LEU A 400 -10.97 -7.80 21.29
CA LEU A 400 -9.86 -8.66 20.92
C LEU A 400 -9.90 -9.94 21.75
N GLN A 401 -9.72 -11.06 21.08
CA GLN A 401 -9.47 -12.35 21.72
C GLN A 401 -8.29 -13.03 21.00
N THR A 402 -7.26 -13.38 21.77
CA THR A 402 -6.06 -14.03 21.25
C THR A 402 -5.37 -14.83 22.35
N GLN A 403 -4.17 -15.33 22.08
CA GLN A 403 -3.28 -15.94 23.04
C GLN A 403 -1.92 -15.22 23.05
N ASP A 404 -1.24 -15.23 24.19
CA ASP A 404 0.14 -14.77 24.28
C ASP A 404 1.14 -15.87 23.81
N ALA A 405 2.43 -15.55 23.81
CA ALA A 405 3.50 -16.48 23.43
C ALA A 405 3.57 -17.75 24.30
N LEU A 406 2.95 -17.73 25.48
CA LEU A 406 2.84 -18.87 26.40
C LEU A 406 1.47 -19.59 26.30
N LYS A 407 0.67 -19.25 25.28
CA LYS A 407 -0.67 -19.79 25.02
C LYS A 407 -1.70 -19.44 26.10
N GLN A 408 -1.44 -18.41 26.90
CA GLN A 408 -2.41 -17.92 27.87
C GLN A 408 -3.46 -17.08 27.16
N SER A 409 -4.72 -17.19 27.56
CA SER A 409 -5.82 -16.42 26.98
C SER A 409 -5.63 -14.92 27.23
N VAL A 410 -5.84 -14.13 26.18
CA VAL A 410 -5.84 -12.67 26.17
C VAL A 410 -7.18 -12.21 25.62
N SER A 411 -7.97 -11.53 26.44
CA SER A 411 -9.25 -10.95 26.05
C SER A 411 -9.30 -9.48 26.45
N ILE A 412 -9.60 -8.61 25.51
CA ILE A 412 -9.68 -7.16 25.71
C ILE A 412 -10.98 -6.68 25.09
N GLN A 413 -11.88 -6.16 25.91
CA GLN A 413 -13.08 -5.46 25.45
C GLN A 413 -13.05 -4.04 25.97
N MET A 414 -13.34 -3.07 25.12
CA MET A 414 -13.44 -1.67 25.50
C MET A 414 -14.59 -0.98 24.77
N GLU A 415 -15.33 -0.13 25.47
CA GLU A 415 -16.46 0.61 24.91
C GLU A 415 -16.48 2.03 25.45
N LEU A 416 -17.01 2.95 24.63
CA LEU A 416 -17.34 4.30 25.08
C LEU A 416 -18.65 4.26 25.88
N LYS A 417 -18.64 4.89 27.06
CA LYS A 417 -19.80 5.11 27.92
C LYS A 417 -19.95 6.60 28.25
N PRO A 418 -21.15 7.05 28.67
CA PRO A 418 -21.30 8.37 29.27
C PRO A 418 -20.42 8.51 30.52
N GLY A 419 -19.77 9.66 30.67
CA GLY A 419 -18.99 9.99 31.87
C GLY A 419 -19.86 10.50 33.02
N SER A 420 -19.32 10.45 34.24
CA SER A 420 -19.89 11.14 35.39
C SER A 420 -19.63 12.65 35.32
N SER A 421 -20.53 13.48 35.86
CA SER A 421 -20.29 14.92 35.92
C SER A 421 -18.99 15.22 36.70
N PRO A 422 -18.05 16.04 36.15
CA PRO A 422 -18.20 16.97 35.02
C PRO A 422 -17.76 16.43 33.64
N TYR A 423 -17.41 15.15 33.53
CA TYR A 423 -16.95 14.51 32.31
C TYR A 423 -18.11 14.15 31.39
N ALA A 424 -17.82 14.10 30.09
CA ALA A 424 -18.81 13.78 29.06
C ALA A 424 -18.76 12.30 28.66
N GLY A 425 -17.57 11.71 28.68
CA GLY A 425 -17.34 10.33 28.26
C GLY A 425 -16.48 9.56 29.26
N ALA A 426 -16.60 8.24 29.19
CA ALA A 426 -15.80 7.27 29.93
C ALA A 426 -15.39 6.12 29.01
N VAL A 427 -14.25 5.51 29.31
CA VAL A 427 -13.82 4.26 28.68
C VAL A 427 -14.11 3.13 29.63
N TRP A 428 -15.10 2.31 29.29
CA TRP A 428 -15.36 1.07 30.00
C TRP A 428 -14.52 -0.04 29.40
N CYS A 429 -13.90 -0.87 30.24
CA CYS A 429 -13.06 -1.97 29.83
C CYS A 429 -13.46 -3.26 30.54
N LYS A 430 -13.35 -4.38 29.84
CA LYS A 430 -13.29 -5.74 30.39
C LYS A 430 -12.05 -6.43 29.84
N ILE A 431 -11.04 -6.55 30.69
CA ILE A 431 -9.71 -7.02 30.32
C ILE A 431 -9.38 -8.26 31.13
N ASN A 432 -8.94 -9.29 30.42
CA ASN A 432 -8.37 -10.50 30.99
C ASN A 432 -7.08 -10.81 30.22
N VAL A 433 -5.96 -10.41 30.80
CA VAL A 433 -4.63 -10.69 30.28
C VAL A 433 -3.76 -11.30 31.38
N PRO A 434 -2.69 -12.04 31.06
CA PRO A 434 -1.80 -12.60 32.07
C PRO A 434 -1.33 -11.57 33.10
N GLY A 435 -1.63 -11.85 34.37
CA GLY A 435 -1.28 -10.99 35.51
C GLY A 435 -2.21 -9.80 35.72
N PHE A 436 -3.32 -9.68 34.97
CA PHE A 436 -4.24 -8.56 35.10
C PHE A 436 -5.68 -8.87 34.66
N ILE A 437 -6.63 -8.72 35.59
CA ILE A 437 -8.07 -8.86 35.33
C ILE A 437 -8.77 -7.60 35.78
N PHE A 438 -9.63 -7.05 34.93
CA PHE A 438 -10.46 -5.90 35.24
C PHE A 438 -11.80 -5.91 34.53
N GLU A 439 -12.79 -5.31 35.20
CA GLU A 439 -14.05 -4.90 34.60
C GLU A 439 -14.51 -3.58 35.23
N GLY A 440 -14.65 -2.51 34.45
CA GLY A 440 -15.05 -1.19 34.95
C GLY A 440 -14.65 -0.02 34.05
N ASN A 441 -14.82 1.22 34.52
CA ASN A 441 -14.36 2.40 33.80
C ASN A 441 -12.85 2.62 34.04
N ALA A 442 -12.06 2.65 32.97
CA ALA A 442 -10.63 2.92 33.06
C ALA A 442 -10.35 4.40 33.35
N PHE A 443 -11.02 5.31 32.64
CA PHE A 443 -10.94 6.74 32.87
C PHE A 443 -12.17 7.46 32.29
N GLU A 444 -12.36 8.69 32.74
CA GLU A 444 -13.34 9.65 32.22
C GLU A 444 -12.64 10.84 31.54
N PHE A 445 -13.31 11.46 30.58
CA PHE A 445 -12.77 12.54 29.78
C PHE A 445 -13.82 13.59 29.39
N SER A 446 -13.35 14.80 29.14
CA SER A 446 -14.18 15.93 28.72
C SER A 446 -14.46 15.94 27.22
N ALA A 447 -15.63 16.46 26.85
CA ALA A 447 -16.01 16.70 25.46
C ALA A 447 -15.14 17.77 24.79
N THR A 448 -14.41 18.58 25.56
CA THR A 448 -13.48 19.58 25.05
C THR A 448 -12.13 19.52 25.75
N THR A 449 -11.06 19.95 25.07
CA THR A 449 -9.71 20.06 25.65
C THR A 449 -9.60 21.11 26.76
N SER A 450 -10.50 22.09 26.77
CA SER A 450 -10.62 23.11 27.82
C SER A 450 -11.36 22.64 29.07
N GLY A 451 -11.99 21.47 29.02
CA GLY A 451 -12.66 20.86 30.15
C GLY A 451 -11.67 20.28 31.18
N PRO A 452 -12.19 19.69 32.27
CA PRO A 452 -11.38 18.94 33.23
C PRO A 452 -10.45 17.93 32.56
N ALA A 453 -9.21 17.85 33.03
CA ALA A 453 -8.25 16.86 32.54
C ALA A 453 -8.79 15.43 32.75
N PRO A 454 -8.51 14.47 31.85
CA PRO A 454 -9.01 13.11 32.00
C PRO A 454 -8.62 12.52 33.35
N MET A 455 -9.58 11.84 33.99
CA MET A 455 -9.42 11.27 35.31
C MET A 455 -9.48 9.76 35.23
N THR A 456 -8.38 9.11 35.62
CA THR A 456 -8.32 7.67 35.84
C THR A 456 -9.23 7.31 37.02
N ILE A 457 -10.16 6.36 36.82
CA ILE A 457 -11.25 6.10 37.80
C ILE A 457 -10.94 4.96 38.75
N TRP A 458 -10.35 3.88 38.21
CA TRP A 458 -9.95 2.64 38.88
C TRP A 458 -10.30 2.46 40.35
#